data_AF-A0A2E9BN14-F1
#
_entry.id   AF-A0A2E9BN14-F1
#
_cell.length_a   1.000
_cell.length_b   1.000
_cell.length_c   1.000
_cell.angle_alpha   90.00
_cell.angle_beta   90.00
_cell.angle_gamma   90.00
#
_symmetry.space_group_name_H-M   'P 1'
#
loop_
_entity.id
_entity.type
_entity.pdbx_description
1 polymer ?
#
loop_
_entity_poly.entity_id
_entity_poly.type
_entity_poly.pdbx_seq_one_letter_code
_entity_poly.pdbx_strand_id
1 'polypeptide(L)'
;MAAISATVGSSDIERLARDLPSFSATKLASGMQAVASTVMARGAVVITRHEKPAMVLMSVERYLQMAQASEPDLEALTHRFDDMFARMQGEAAARAMDDAFAMDSSALGEAAIAAAAAAPAAPASRG
;
A
#
# COMPACT_ATOMS: atom_id res chain seq x y z
N MET A 1 -1.55 13.42 4.75
CA MET A 1 -1.10 13.32 3.34
C MET A 1 0.42 13.10 3.31
N ALA A 2 0.88 11.86 3.55
CA ALA A 2 2.28 11.51 3.30
C ALA A 2 2.38 11.09 1.83
N ALA A 3 3.11 11.86 1.03
CA ALA A 3 3.40 11.48 -0.35
C ALA A 3 4.35 10.28 -0.32
N ILE A 4 3.92 9.17 -0.90
CA ILE A 4 4.76 8.00 -1.13
C ILE A 4 5.75 8.41 -2.22
N SER A 5 6.92 8.93 -1.84
CA SER A 5 8.08 8.96 -2.72
C SER A 5 8.62 7.55 -2.85
N ALA A 6 7.90 6.72 -3.62
CA ALA A 6 8.51 5.52 -4.17
C ALA A 6 9.56 6.01 -5.17
N THR A 7 10.83 5.79 -4.88
CA THR A 7 11.90 5.90 -5.86
C THR A 7 11.68 4.82 -6.91
N VAL A 8 10.87 5.14 -7.92
CA VAL A 8 10.63 4.24 -9.05
C VAL A 8 11.98 3.93 -9.69
N GLY A 9 12.39 2.66 -9.66
CA GLY A 9 13.65 2.23 -10.22
C GLY A 9 13.64 2.37 -11.74
N SER A 10 14.77 2.74 -12.34
CA SER A 10 14.93 2.78 -13.82
C SER A 10 14.52 1.45 -14.46
N SER A 11 14.75 0.33 -13.77
CA SER A 11 14.36 -1.02 -14.21
C SER A 11 12.84 -1.23 -14.27
N ASP A 12 12.08 -0.58 -13.40
CA ASP A 12 10.61 -0.72 -13.35
C ASP A 12 9.98 0.07 -14.50
N ILE A 13 10.53 1.26 -14.79
CA ILE A 13 10.14 2.08 -15.93
C ILE A 13 10.42 1.35 -17.26
N GLU A 14 11.56 0.67 -17.38
CA GLU A 14 11.89 -0.13 -18.56
C GLU A 14 10.99 -1.35 -18.76
N ARG A 15 10.60 -2.03 -17.67
CA ARG A 15 9.61 -3.13 -17.73
C ARG A 15 8.27 -2.62 -18.23
N LEU A 16 7.77 -1.54 -17.63
CA LEU A 16 6.53 -0.90 -18.04
C LEU A 16 6.53 -0.50 -19.52
N ALA A 17 7.67 0.01 -20.02
CA ALA A 17 7.84 0.39 -21.42
C ALA A 17 7.82 -0.79 -22.40
N ARG A 18 8.11 -2.02 -21.94
CA ARG A 18 8.01 -3.23 -22.76
C ARG A 18 6.58 -3.79 -22.80
N ASP A 19 5.85 -3.65 -21.71
CA ASP A 19 4.52 -4.27 -21.55
C ASP A 19 3.40 -3.42 -22.16
N LEU A 20 3.64 -2.13 -22.37
CA LEU A 20 2.68 -1.19 -22.95
C LEU A 20 3.07 -0.76 -24.36
N PRO A 21 2.08 -0.52 -25.26
CA PRO A 21 2.34 0.15 -26.52
C PRO A 21 3.03 1.50 -26.29
N SER A 22 4.00 1.83 -27.12
CA SER A 22 4.81 3.04 -26.99
C SER A 22 4.67 3.98 -28.19
N PHE A 23 4.60 5.28 -27.93
CA PHE A 23 4.57 6.34 -28.95
C PHE A 23 5.56 7.45 -28.59
N SER A 24 6.21 8.06 -29.57
CA SER A 24 7.01 9.25 -29.33
C SER A 24 6.14 10.48 -29.05
N ALA A 25 6.69 11.47 -28.34
CA ALA A 25 6.04 12.76 -28.13
C ALA A 25 5.65 13.44 -29.45
N THR A 26 6.50 13.31 -30.48
CA THR A 26 6.21 13.82 -31.83
C THR A 26 5.01 13.10 -32.47
N LYS A 27 4.90 11.78 -32.29
CA LYS A 27 3.75 11.02 -32.78
C LYS A 27 2.46 11.36 -32.04
N LEU A 28 2.54 11.62 -30.73
CA LEU A 28 1.41 12.11 -29.96
C LEU A 28 0.94 13.49 -30.47
N ALA A 29 1.86 14.43 -30.70
CA ALA A 29 1.53 15.77 -31.17
C ALA A 29 0.90 15.79 -32.57
N SER A 30 1.40 14.95 -33.48
CA SER A 30 0.95 14.90 -34.88
C SER A 30 -0.19 13.90 -35.15
N GLY A 31 -0.43 12.95 -34.23
CA GLY A 31 -1.29 11.78 -34.46
C GLY A 31 -2.17 11.45 -33.27
N MET A 32 -2.64 12.46 -32.54
CA MET A 32 -3.38 12.32 -31.28
C MET A 32 -4.56 11.35 -31.37
N GLN A 33 -5.34 11.38 -32.47
CA GLN A 33 -6.50 10.50 -32.63
C GLN A 33 -6.13 9.01 -32.63
N ALA A 34 -5.03 8.63 -33.30
CA ALA A 34 -4.56 7.25 -33.34
C ALA A 34 -4.04 6.79 -31.97
N VAL A 35 -3.34 7.69 -31.26
CA VAL A 35 -2.86 7.41 -29.89
C VAL A 35 -4.05 7.27 -28.94
N ALA A 36 -5.03 8.17 -28.99
CA ALA A 36 -6.24 8.12 -28.18
C ALA A 36 -7.05 6.83 -28.43
N SER A 37 -7.19 6.43 -29.70
CA SER A 37 -7.86 5.16 -30.05
C SER A 37 -7.15 3.96 -29.44
N THR A 38 -5.81 3.98 -29.43
CA THR A 38 -5.00 2.92 -28.79
C THR A 38 -5.15 2.93 -27.26
N VAL A 39 -5.18 4.11 -26.64
CA VAL A 39 -5.44 4.26 -25.20
C VAL A 39 -6.81 3.71 -24.83
N MET A 40 -7.85 3.99 -25.61
CA MET A 40 -9.19 3.46 -25.35
C MET A 40 -9.25 1.94 -25.53
N ALA A 41 -8.51 1.37 -26.50
CA ALA A 41 -8.49 -0.07 -26.74
C ALA A 41 -7.61 -0.87 -25.75
N ARG A 42 -6.53 -0.27 -25.22
CA ARG A 42 -5.52 -0.96 -24.40
C ARG A 42 -5.46 -0.46 -22.95
N GLY A 43 -6.20 0.58 -22.62
CA GLY A 43 -6.25 1.21 -21.29
C GLY A 43 -5.10 2.18 -21.01
N ALA A 44 -3.88 1.92 -21.52
CA ALA A 44 -2.73 2.80 -21.34
C ALA A 44 -1.67 2.63 -22.45
N VAL A 45 -0.86 3.67 -22.64
CA VAL A 45 0.31 3.69 -23.54
C VAL A 45 1.45 4.47 -22.90
N VAL A 46 2.68 4.15 -23.26
CA VAL A 46 3.88 4.88 -22.84
C VAL A 46 4.23 5.94 -23.89
N ILE A 47 4.50 7.16 -23.44
CA ILE A 47 5.01 8.23 -24.29
C ILE A 47 6.50 8.40 -24.06
N THR A 48 7.29 8.36 -25.14
CA THR A 48 8.74 8.55 -25.09
C THR A 48 9.16 9.95 -25.54
N ARG A 49 10.25 10.44 -24.97
CA ARG A 49 10.97 11.63 -25.43
C ARG A 49 12.43 11.24 -25.67
N HIS A 50 12.93 11.49 -26.88
CA HIS A 50 14.26 11.04 -27.30
C HIS A 50 14.50 9.54 -27.00
N GLU A 51 13.54 8.69 -27.39
CA GLU A 51 13.55 7.23 -27.15
C GLU A 51 13.56 6.77 -25.68
N LYS A 52 13.40 7.70 -24.73
CA LYS A 52 13.29 7.37 -23.30
C LYS A 52 11.84 7.48 -22.82
N PRO A 53 11.32 6.51 -22.05
CA PRO A 53 10.01 6.63 -21.42
C PRO A 53 9.95 7.91 -20.59
N ALA A 54 8.95 8.75 -20.86
CA ALA A 54 8.80 10.05 -20.21
C ALA A 54 7.51 10.15 -19.38
N MET A 55 6.43 9.53 -19.86
CA MET A 55 5.14 9.51 -19.18
C MET A 55 4.26 8.36 -19.67
N VAL A 56 3.17 8.09 -18.95
CA VAL A 56 2.10 7.19 -19.38
C VAL A 56 0.85 8.02 -19.65
N LEU A 57 0.17 7.73 -20.75
CA LEU A 57 -1.17 8.23 -21.04
C LEU A 57 -2.17 7.08 -20.88
N MET A 58 -3.25 7.29 -20.14
CA MET A 58 -4.25 6.27 -19.85
C MET A 58 -5.66 6.85 -19.90
N SER A 59 -6.66 5.98 -20.04
CA SER A 59 -8.07 6.41 -19.95
C SER A 59 -8.42 6.84 -18.53
N VAL A 60 -9.43 7.70 -18.41
CA VAL A 60 -9.95 8.14 -17.09
C VAL A 60 -10.47 6.94 -16.29
N GLU A 61 -11.16 6.01 -16.95
CA GLU A 61 -11.65 4.78 -16.31
C GLU A 61 -10.49 3.96 -15.71
N ARG A 62 -9.40 3.77 -16.47
CA ARG A 62 -8.24 3.04 -15.98
C ARG A 62 -7.57 3.73 -14.80
N TYR A 63 -7.47 5.06 -14.84
CA TYR A 63 -6.96 5.85 -13.73
C TYR A 63 -7.83 5.66 -12.47
N LEU A 64 -9.16 5.73 -12.60
CA LEU A 64 -10.08 5.55 -11.46
C LEU A 64 -10.00 4.14 -10.85
N GLN A 65 -9.88 3.09 -11.68
CA GLN A 65 -9.67 1.73 -11.19
C GLN A 65 -8.38 1.61 -10.37
N MET A 66 -7.29 2.23 -10.83
CA MET A 66 -6.02 2.22 -10.10
C MET A 66 -6.08 3.04 -8.81
N ALA A 67 -6.75 4.19 -8.85
CA ALA A 67 -6.96 5.05 -7.69
C ALA A 67 -7.74 4.31 -6.59
N GLN A 68 -8.85 3.65 -6.96
CA GLN A 68 -9.65 2.84 -6.03
C GLN A 68 -8.87 1.63 -5.49
N ALA A 69 -8.12 0.93 -6.33
CA ALA A 69 -7.28 -0.19 -5.86
C ALA A 69 -6.15 0.25 -4.91
N SER A 70 -5.79 1.53 -4.91
CA SER A 70 -4.77 2.10 -4.03
C SER A 70 -5.36 2.68 -2.75
N GLU A 71 -6.69 2.77 -2.63
CA GLU A 71 -7.32 3.22 -1.40
C GLU A 71 -7.13 2.15 -0.31
N PRO A 72 -6.58 2.53 0.86
CA PRO A 72 -6.51 1.63 2.00
C PRO A 72 -7.92 1.15 2.34
N ASP A 73 -8.08 -0.14 2.59
CA ASP A 73 -9.33 -0.69 3.12
C ASP A 73 -9.50 -0.23 4.58
N LEU A 74 -10.09 0.96 4.73
CA LEU A 74 -10.33 1.59 6.02
C LEU A 74 -11.36 0.80 6.84
N GLU A 75 -12.28 0.09 6.19
CA GLU A 75 -13.28 -0.74 6.86
C GLU A 75 -12.62 -1.95 7.52
N ALA A 76 -11.73 -2.66 6.80
CA ALA A 76 -10.92 -3.72 7.39
C ALA A 76 -10.01 -3.22 8.52
N LEU A 77 -9.45 -2.01 8.39
CA LEU A 77 -8.64 -1.41 9.45
C LEU A 77 -9.47 -1.07 10.69
N THR A 78 -10.67 -0.52 10.50
CA THR A 78 -11.63 -0.24 11.57
C THR A 78 -12.06 -1.51 12.27
N HIS A 79 -12.42 -2.57 11.53
CA HIS A 79 -12.76 -3.86 12.13
C HIS A 79 -11.61 -4.44 12.95
N ARG A 80 -10.37 -4.34 12.46
CA ARG A 80 -9.20 -4.79 13.23
C ARG A 80 -9.00 -3.99 14.52
N PHE A 81 -9.25 -2.69 14.47
CA PHE A 81 -9.19 -1.83 15.65
C PHE A 81 -10.28 -2.23 16.65
N ASP A 82 -11.52 -2.41 16.20
CA ASP A 82 -12.65 -2.80 17.05
C ASP A 82 -12.43 -4.18 17.69
N ASP A 83 -11.90 -5.14 16.94
CA ASP A 83 -11.54 -6.46 17.45
C ASP A 83 -10.47 -6.38 18.56
N MET A 84 -9.45 -5.55 18.36
CA MET A 84 -8.40 -5.33 19.36
C MET A 84 -8.96 -4.63 20.59
N PHE A 85 -9.82 -3.64 20.39
CA PHE A 85 -10.46 -2.88 21.45
C PHE A 85 -11.40 -3.76 22.28
N ALA A 86 -12.23 -4.59 21.64
CA ALA A 86 -13.14 -5.52 22.30
C ALA A 86 -12.38 -6.50 23.21
N ARG A 87 -11.20 -6.97 22.79
CA ARG A 87 -10.34 -7.84 23.62
C ARG A 87 -9.82 -7.15 24.87
N MET A 88 -9.55 -5.84 24.81
CA MET A 88 -9.10 -5.06 25.98
C MET A 88 -10.25 -4.72 26.95
N GLN A 89 -11.50 -4.67 26.46
CA GLN A 89 -12.66 -4.27 27.25
C GLN A 89 -13.33 -5.42 28.03
N GLY A 90 -12.88 -6.66 27.85
CA GLY A 90 -13.44 -7.81 28.55
C GLY A 90 -13.09 -7.84 30.05
N GLU A 91 -13.96 -8.43 30.87
CA GLU A 91 -13.74 -8.57 32.32
C GLU A 91 -12.42 -9.25 32.67
N ALA A 92 -11.98 -10.21 31.84
CA ALA A 92 -10.70 -10.90 32.03
C ALA A 92 -9.50 -9.95 31.84
N ALA A 93 -9.57 -9.06 30.86
CA ALA A 93 -8.52 -8.06 30.62
C ALA A 93 -8.49 -7.01 31.73
N ALA A 94 -9.67 -6.57 32.21
CA ALA A 94 -9.77 -5.67 33.35
C ALA A 94 -9.15 -6.29 34.62
N ARG A 95 -9.51 -7.53 34.96
CA ARG A 95 -8.93 -8.25 36.12
C ARG A 95 -7.42 -8.47 35.97
N ALA A 96 -6.96 -8.88 34.79
CA ALA A 96 -5.53 -9.06 34.55
C ALA A 96 -4.74 -7.75 34.71
N MET A 97 -5.36 -6.62 34.37
CA MET A 97 -4.76 -5.30 34.55
C MET A 97 -4.71 -4.91 36.03
N ASP A 98 -5.79 -5.13 36.79
CA ASP A 98 -5.83 -4.90 38.24
C ASP A 98 -4.78 -5.77 38.97
N ASP A 99 -4.68 -7.06 38.61
CA ASP A 99 -3.68 -7.98 39.15
C ASP A 99 -2.26 -7.48 38.87
N ALA A 100 -1.99 -7.08 37.62
CA ALA A 100 -0.68 -6.55 37.23
C ALA A 100 -0.30 -5.27 38.01
N PHE A 101 -1.27 -4.39 38.30
CA PHE A 101 -1.03 -3.20 39.12
C PHE A 101 -0.86 -3.51 40.61
N ALA A 102 -1.40 -4.62 41.10
CA ALA A 102 -1.24 -5.06 42.48
C ALA A 102 0.07 -5.83 42.73
N MET A 103 0.75 -6.30 41.68
CA MET A 103 2.03 -7.01 41.78
C MET A 103 3.17 -6.10 42.22
N ASP A 104 4.12 -6.65 42.98
CA ASP A 104 5.40 -5.99 43.19
C ASP A 104 6.23 -5.97 41.88
N SER A 105 7.21 -5.06 41.82
CA SER A 105 7.99 -4.81 40.61
C SER A 105 8.82 -6.00 40.13
N SER A 106 9.23 -6.90 41.03
CA SER A 106 10.00 -8.10 40.68
C SER A 106 9.08 -9.12 39.99
N ALA A 107 7.93 -9.38 40.59
CA ALA A 107 6.94 -10.31 40.07
C ALA A 107 6.36 -9.83 38.72
N LEU A 108 6.15 -8.52 38.57
CA LEU A 108 5.73 -7.92 37.30
C LEU A 108 6.80 -8.10 36.20
N GLY A 109 8.09 -7.94 36.56
CA GLY A 109 9.20 -8.14 35.63
C GLY A 109 9.30 -9.58 35.12
N GLU A 110 9.14 -10.57 35.99
CA GLU A 110 9.13 -11.99 35.63
C GLU A 110 7.94 -12.33 34.72
N ALA A 111 6.75 -11.80 35.03
CA ALA A 111 5.56 -11.98 34.20
C ALA A 111 5.72 -11.39 32.79
N ALA A 112 6.37 -10.23 32.67
CA ALA A 112 6.64 -9.60 31.36
C ALA A 112 7.59 -10.45 30.49
N ILE A 113 8.64 -11.02 31.08
CA ILE A 113 9.57 -11.92 30.37
C ILE A 113 8.85 -13.19 29.89
N ALA A 114 8.03 -13.79 30.76
CA ALA A 114 7.26 -14.98 30.41
C ALA A 114 6.25 -14.70 29.27
N ALA A 115 5.55 -13.56 29.31
CA ALA A 115 4.61 -13.16 28.26
C ALA A 115 5.32 -12.91 26.92
N ALA A 116 6.50 -12.27 26.92
CA ALA A 116 7.29 -12.03 25.72
C ALA A 116 7.79 -13.35 25.08
N ALA A 117 8.11 -14.36 25.90
CA ALA A 117 8.52 -15.68 25.41
C ALA A 117 7.35 -16.51 24.84
N ALA A 118 6.11 -16.24 25.28
CA ALA A 118 4.91 -16.95 24.84
C ALA A 118 4.22 -16.30 23.62
N ALA A 119 4.52 -15.04 23.31
CA ALA A 119 3.94 -14.35 22.15
C ALA A 119 4.53 -14.92 20.84
N PRO A 120 3.70 -15.27 19.83
CA PRO A 120 4.21 -15.59 18.51
C PRO A 120 4.93 -14.37 17.92
N ALA A 121 6.04 -14.60 17.22
CA ALA A 121 6.83 -13.54 16.59
C ALA A 121 5.91 -12.62 15.76
N ALA A 122 5.87 -11.34 16.13
CA ALA A 122 5.10 -10.33 15.41
C ALA A 122 5.49 -10.36 13.92
N PRO A 123 4.52 -10.26 12.98
CA PRO A 123 4.86 -10.21 11.57
C PRO A 123 5.78 -9.02 11.34
N ALA A 124 6.98 -9.29 10.81
CA ALA A 124 7.97 -8.29 10.48
C ALA A 124 7.30 -7.20 9.63
N SER A 125 7.19 -5.99 10.19
CA SER A 125 6.78 -4.82 9.45
C SER A 125 7.86 -4.54 8.40
N ARG A 126 7.62 -4.98 7.15
CA ARG A 126 8.34 -4.44 5.99
C ARG A 126 7.83 -3.02 5.77
N GLY A 127 8.65 -2.06 6.15
CA GLY A 127 8.56 -0.67 5.68
C GLY A 127 9.09 -0.52 4.26
#